data_AF-A0A2K3MMX7-F1
#
_entry.id   AF-A0A2K3MMX7-F1
#
_cell.length_a   1.000
_cell.length_b   1.000
_cell.length_c   1.000
_cell.angle_alpha   90.00
_cell.angle_beta   90.00
_cell.angle_gamma   90.00
#
_symmetry.space_group_name_H-M   'P 1'
#
loop_
_entity.id
_entity.type
_entity.pdbx_description
1 polymer ?
#
loop_
_entity_poly.entity_id
_entity_poly.type
_entity_poly.pdbx_seq_one_letter_code
_entity_poly.pdbx_strand_id
1 'polypeptide(L)'
;MMEDLMYPMKKNTVPIWTVPLYAVLLPITVFLFVYMRRRDVYDLHHSVLGLLYAILITGVLTDSIKDAVGRPRPDFFWRCFPDGVQVYDKFGGVVCHGNADEMKEGHKSFPSGHTSCLGFLSLYLSGKIKVFDRKGHVAKLCIVFLPLLFACMVGISRVDDYWHHWTDVFAGGLLGLVVTTFCYSQFFPPPYNDDGWGPYAYFVAMEESRNNASLNRELPAVQTMDESRLVNQVPRRNGDALTPFTYLSPTLEAMEMGHNPQVKSS
;
A
#
# COMPACT_ATOMS: atom_id res chain seq x y z
N MET A 1 4.99 16.89 37.95
CA MET A 1 4.40 15.83 37.09
C MET A 1 3.29 16.36 36.15
N MET A 2 2.78 17.60 36.28
CA MET A 2 1.83 18.20 35.32
C MET A 2 2.46 19.15 34.28
N GLU A 3 3.74 19.50 34.42
CA GLU A 3 4.39 20.49 33.55
C GLU A 3 4.43 20.07 32.07
N ASP A 4 4.50 18.77 31.78
CA ASP A 4 4.52 18.22 30.42
C ASP A 4 3.19 18.33 29.65
N LEU A 5 2.09 18.70 30.33
CA LEU A 5 0.74 18.81 29.75
C LEU A 5 0.23 20.26 29.67
N MET A 6 1.04 21.23 30.09
CA MET A 6 0.67 22.65 30.19
C MET A 6 1.16 23.49 29.01
N TYR A 7 1.60 22.87 27.91
CA TYR A 7 2.06 23.60 26.73
C TYR A 7 0.92 24.42 26.11
N PRO A 8 1.22 25.61 25.56
CA PRO A 8 0.19 26.48 25.01
C PRO A 8 -0.50 25.83 23.80
N MET A 9 -1.82 25.96 23.72
CA MET A 9 -2.62 25.54 22.57
C MET A 9 -2.22 26.34 21.33
N LYS A 10 -1.52 25.70 20.39
CA LYS A 10 -1.17 26.27 19.08
C LYS A 10 -2.07 25.74 17.98
N LYS A 11 -2.26 26.55 16.94
CA LYS A 11 -2.91 26.12 15.69
C LYS A 11 -2.02 25.10 14.97
N ASN A 12 -2.65 24.17 14.27
CA ASN A 12 -1.95 23.18 13.44
C ASN A 12 -1.27 23.83 12.23
N THR A 13 0.05 23.74 12.15
CA THR A 13 0.84 24.10 10.97
C THR A 13 0.48 23.22 9.76
N VAL A 14 0.26 21.92 9.98
CA VAL A 14 -0.16 20.93 8.98
C VAL A 14 -1.54 20.39 9.38
N PRO A 15 -2.64 20.93 8.83
CA PRO A 15 -3.98 20.50 9.19
C PRO A 15 -4.29 19.11 8.62
N ILE A 16 -5.16 18.35 9.29
CA ILE A 16 -5.52 16.97 8.91
C ILE A 16 -5.99 16.86 7.45
N TRP A 17 -6.69 17.87 6.93
CA TRP A 17 -7.13 17.92 5.52
C TRP A 17 -5.99 17.94 4.48
N THR A 18 -4.76 18.26 4.89
CA THR A 18 -3.59 18.18 4.00
C THR A 18 -3.05 16.76 3.87
N VAL A 19 -3.38 15.86 4.81
CA VAL A 19 -2.89 14.47 4.80
C VAL A 19 -3.23 13.77 3.49
N PRO A 20 -4.48 13.75 3.00
CA PRO A 20 -4.79 13.13 1.71
C PRO A 20 -4.05 13.76 0.52
N LEU A 21 -3.73 15.06 0.57
CA LEU A 21 -3.05 15.74 -0.54
C LEU A 21 -1.64 15.18 -0.73
N TYR A 22 -0.84 15.08 0.33
CA TYR A 22 0.52 14.56 0.19
C TYR A 22 0.62 13.03 0.32
N ALA A 23 -0.29 12.38 1.05
CA ALA A 23 -0.27 10.93 1.24
C ALA A 23 -0.84 10.16 0.04
N VAL A 24 -1.79 10.75 -0.70
CA VAL A 24 -2.50 10.08 -1.80
C VAL A 24 -2.17 10.75 -3.12
N LEU A 25 -2.43 12.06 -3.26
CA LEU A 25 -2.30 12.72 -4.56
C LEU A 25 -0.84 12.76 -5.03
N LEU A 26 0.10 13.09 -4.15
CA LEU A 26 1.52 13.13 -4.50
C LEU A 26 2.03 11.77 -5.01
N PRO A 27 1.87 10.63 -4.31
CA PRO A 27 2.25 9.33 -4.87
C PRO A 27 1.53 8.98 -6.17
N ILE A 28 0.22 9.24 -6.29
CA ILE A 28 -0.53 9.00 -7.52
C ILE A 28 0.06 9.79 -8.69
N THR A 29 0.43 11.05 -8.50
CA THR A 29 1.07 11.84 -9.55
C THR A 29 2.40 11.24 -10.00
N VAL A 30 3.19 10.69 -9.06
CA VAL A 30 4.44 9.99 -9.37
C VAL A 30 4.17 8.69 -10.14
N PHE A 31 3.17 7.91 -9.74
CA PHE A 31 2.80 6.67 -10.43
C PHE A 31 2.30 6.95 -11.85
N LEU A 32 1.48 7.98 -12.03
CA LEU A 32 1.02 8.43 -13.35
C LEU A 32 2.19 8.90 -14.22
N PHE A 33 3.17 9.62 -13.66
CA PHE A 33 4.37 10.00 -14.38
C PHE A 33 5.18 8.78 -14.85
N VAL A 34 5.36 7.77 -13.99
CA VAL A 34 6.03 6.52 -14.36
C VAL A 34 5.23 5.75 -15.42
N TYR A 35 3.90 5.71 -15.29
CA TYR A 35 2.99 5.14 -16.27
C TYR A 35 3.12 5.82 -17.64
N MET A 36 3.15 7.16 -17.68
CA MET A 36 3.33 7.90 -18.94
C MET A 36 4.66 7.55 -19.64
N ARG A 37 5.72 7.28 -18.86
CA ARG A 37 7.05 6.91 -19.38
C ARG A 37 7.13 5.45 -19.83
N ARG A 38 6.57 4.51 -19.08
CA ARG A 38 6.73 3.07 -19.31
C ARG A 38 5.53 2.38 -19.96
N ARG A 39 4.35 3.02 -19.97
CA ARG A 39 3.08 2.49 -20.47
C ARG A 39 2.69 1.14 -19.82
N ASP A 40 3.12 0.91 -18.58
CA ASP A 40 2.88 -0.32 -17.84
C ASP A 40 1.64 -0.18 -16.93
N VAL A 41 0.53 -0.78 -17.34
CA VAL A 41 -0.75 -0.74 -16.61
C VAL A 41 -0.69 -1.57 -15.33
N TYR A 42 0.05 -2.68 -15.34
CA TYR A 42 0.19 -3.54 -14.15
C TYR A 42 0.86 -2.77 -13.02
N ASP A 43 1.92 -2.02 -13.34
CA ASP A 43 2.60 -1.17 -12.38
C ASP A 43 1.69 -0.10 -11.78
N LEU A 44 0.94 0.63 -12.62
CA LEU A 44 0.02 1.66 -12.14
C LEU A 44 -1.06 1.07 -11.23
N HIS A 45 -1.67 -0.05 -11.65
CA HIS A 45 -2.72 -0.70 -10.89
C HIS A 45 -2.22 -1.19 -9.52
N HIS A 46 -1.10 -1.92 -9.50
CA HIS A 46 -0.55 -2.50 -8.27
C HIS A 46 0.04 -1.45 -7.34
N SER A 47 0.62 -0.36 -7.87
CA SER A 47 1.10 0.75 -7.05
C SER A 47 -0.04 1.53 -6.39
N VAL A 48 -1.14 1.79 -7.11
CA VAL A 48 -2.34 2.44 -6.55
C VAL A 48 -3.02 1.55 -5.52
N LEU A 49 -3.24 0.26 -5.82
CA LEU A 49 -3.82 -0.68 -4.87
C LEU A 49 -2.96 -0.83 -3.61
N GLY A 50 -1.64 -1.02 -3.77
CA GLY A 50 -0.71 -1.13 -2.66
C GLY A 50 -0.67 0.12 -1.77
N LEU A 51 -0.72 1.31 -2.38
CA LEU A 51 -0.79 2.58 -1.64
C LEU A 51 -2.08 2.69 -0.82
N LEU A 52 -3.24 2.48 -1.45
CA LEU A 52 -4.53 2.60 -0.79
C LEU A 52 -4.66 1.57 0.34
N TYR A 53 -4.19 0.34 0.11
CA TYR A 53 -4.18 -0.71 1.12
C TYR A 53 -3.25 -0.35 2.30
N ALA A 54 -2.04 0.13 2.04
CA ALA A 54 -1.11 0.57 3.09
C ALA A 54 -1.70 1.72 3.93
N ILE A 55 -2.34 2.70 3.30
CA ILE A 55 -3.00 3.82 3.98
C ILE A 55 -4.17 3.32 4.84
N LEU A 56 -5.01 2.44 4.30
CA LEU A 56 -6.16 1.88 5.02
C LEU A 56 -5.72 1.12 6.27
N ILE A 57 -4.79 0.17 6.13
CA ILE A 57 -4.30 -0.63 7.26
C ILE A 57 -3.62 0.25 8.30
N THR A 58 -2.77 1.18 7.86
CA THR A 58 -2.12 2.14 8.76
C THR A 58 -3.15 2.99 9.50
N GLY A 59 -4.17 3.50 8.81
CA GLY A 59 -5.26 4.29 9.38
C GLY A 59 -6.00 3.52 10.48
N VAL A 60 -6.46 2.31 10.17
CA VAL A 60 -7.18 1.45 11.12
C VAL A 60 -6.31 1.15 12.35
N LEU A 61 -5.05 0.78 12.16
CA LEU A 61 -4.15 0.48 13.28
C LEU A 61 -3.88 1.72 14.14
N THR A 62 -3.60 2.88 13.52
CA THR A 62 -3.33 4.11 14.27
C THR A 62 -4.53 4.59 15.08
N ASP A 63 -5.73 4.57 14.52
CA ASP A 63 -6.94 4.99 15.23
C ASP A 63 -7.31 4.01 16.35
N SER A 64 -7.18 2.70 16.09
CA SER A 64 -7.40 1.66 17.11
C SER A 64 -6.43 1.82 18.30
N ILE A 65 -5.14 2.10 18.03
CA ILE A 65 -4.15 2.32 19.09
C ILE A 65 -4.42 3.63 19.84
N LYS A 66 -4.82 4.70 19.14
CA LYS A 66 -5.19 5.98 19.78
C LYS A 66 -6.32 5.78 20.80
N ASP A 67 -7.38 5.10 20.39
CA ASP A 67 -8.53 4.84 21.25
C ASP A 67 -8.20 3.88 22.41
N ALA A 68 -7.29 2.91 22.20
CA ALA A 68 -6.87 1.98 23.24
C ALA A 68 -5.92 2.59 24.28
N VAL A 69 -4.97 3.43 23.85
CA VAL A 69 -3.94 4.01 24.74
C VAL A 69 -4.46 5.25 25.46
N GLY A 70 -5.26 6.10 24.79
CA GLY A 70 -5.85 7.28 25.42
C GLY A 70 -4.83 8.30 25.95
N ARG A 71 -3.61 8.35 25.38
CA ARG A 71 -2.55 9.22 25.89
C ARG A 71 -2.93 10.70 25.71
N PRO A 72 -2.88 11.52 26.79
CA PRO A 72 -3.12 12.95 26.68
C PRO A 72 -2.02 13.65 25.86
N ARG A 73 -2.42 14.63 25.05
CA ARG A 73 -1.52 15.49 24.29
C ARG A 73 -0.79 16.51 25.20
N PRO A 74 0.35 17.06 24.77
CA PRO A 74 1.08 18.08 25.56
C PRO A 74 0.28 19.35 25.87
N ASP A 75 -0.79 19.64 25.13
CA ASP A 75 -1.70 20.78 25.31
C ASP A 75 -2.97 20.43 26.12
N PHE A 76 -3.05 19.22 26.69
CA PHE A 76 -4.27 18.69 27.31
C PHE A 76 -4.80 19.54 28.46
N PHE A 77 -3.92 20.19 29.24
CA PHE A 77 -4.32 21.06 30.35
C PHE A 77 -5.30 22.13 29.91
N TRP A 78 -5.00 22.84 28.81
CA TRP A 78 -5.83 23.94 28.31
C TRP A 78 -7.12 23.47 27.66
N ARG A 79 -7.18 22.20 27.24
CA ARG A 79 -8.43 21.56 26.78
C ARG A 79 -9.35 21.18 27.94
N CYS A 80 -8.77 20.78 29.08
CA CYS A 80 -9.50 20.42 30.29
C CYS A 80 -9.95 21.67 31.09
N PHE A 81 -9.10 22.68 31.17
CA PHE A 81 -9.28 23.93 31.94
C PHE A 81 -9.08 25.15 31.03
N PRO A 82 -10.08 25.55 30.23
CA PRO A 82 -9.94 26.67 29.30
C PRO A 82 -9.73 28.04 29.98
N ASP A 83 -10.13 28.18 31.24
CA ASP A 83 -9.92 29.34 32.11
C ASP A 83 -8.63 29.26 32.93
N GLY A 84 -7.88 28.16 32.84
CA GLY A 84 -6.67 27.89 33.62
C GLY A 84 -6.91 27.59 35.10
N VAL A 85 -8.17 27.47 35.54
CA VAL A 85 -8.52 27.20 36.93
C VAL A 85 -8.67 25.71 37.13
N GLN A 86 -7.79 25.13 37.95
CA GLN A 86 -7.81 23.70 38.24
C GLN A 86 -8.90 23.38 39.26
N VAL A 87 -9.79 22.46 38.90
CA VAL A 87 -10.86 21.97 39.76
C VAL A 87 -10.61 20.49 40.08
N TYR A 88 -10.65 20.16 41.36
CA TYR A 88 -10.46 18.80 41.87
C TYR A 88 -11.67 18.35 42.67
N ASP A 89 -12.00 17.07 42.57
CA ASP A 89 -13.02 16.46 43.41
C ASP A 89 -12.51 16.23 44.85
N LYS A 90 -13.40 15.78 45.73
CA LYS A 90 -13.07 15.51 47.15
C LYS A 90 -12.05 14.38 47.35
N PHE A 91 -11.82 13.56 46.34
CA PHE A 91 -10.89 12.43 46.33
C PHE A 91 -9.58 12.75 45.56
N GLY A 92 -9.41 13.98 45.08
CA GLY A 92 -8.25 14.42 44.31
C GLY A 92 -8.30 14.11 42.81
N GLY A 93 -9.44 13.67 42.29
CA GLY A 93 -9.69 13.49 40.85
C GLY A 93 -9.81 14.83 40.12
N VAL A 94 -9.28 14.89 38.90
CA VAL A 94 -9.34 16.09 38.04
C VAL A 94 -10.75 16.23 37.46
N VAL A 95 -11.39 17.38 37.67
CA VAL A 95 -12.73 17.68 37.13
C VAL A 95 -12.59 18.69 36.00
N CYS A 96 -12.55 18.22 34.76
CA CYS A 96 -12.49 19.09 33.58
C CYS A 96 -13.86 19.73 33.29
N HIS A 97 -13.84 20.98 32.84
CA HIS A 97 -15.02 21.74 32.40
C HIS A 97 -14.88 22.33 31.00
N GLY A 98 -13.89 21.87 30.23
CA GLY A 98 -13.75 22.16 28.81
C GLY A 98 -14.76 21.42 27.93
N ASN A 99 -14.66 21.64 26.62
CA ASN A 99 -15.52 20.98 25.65
C ASN A 99 -15.17 19.49 25.53
N ALA A 100 -16.18 18.62 25.65
CA ALA A 100 -16.04 17.17 25.60
C ALA A 100 -15.35 16.67 24.31
N ASP A 101 -15.65 17.28 23.16
CA ASP A 101 -15.04 16.90 21.88
C ASP A 101 -13.54 17.22 21.82
N GLU A 102 -13.16 18.40 22.32
CA GLU A 102 -11.75 18.82 22.36
C GLU A 102 -10.95 18.00 23.37
N MET A 103 -11.58 17.62 24.48
CA MET A 103 -10.99 16.72 25.48
C MET A 103 -10.82 15.30 24.94
N LYS A 104 -11.80 14.77 24.19
CA LYS A 104 -11.68 13.46 23.54
C LYS A 104 -10.54 13.46 22.53
N GLU A 105 -10.44 14.50 21.71
CA GLU A 105 -9.31 14.67 20.78
C GLU A 105 -7.96 14.86 21.51
N GLY A 106 -8.00 15.47 22.70
CA GLY A 106 -6.87 15.62 23.60
C GLY A 106 -6.29 14.29 24.11
N HIS A 107 -7.07 13.21 24.14
CA HIS A 107 -6.61 11.87 24.54
C HIS A 107 -6.09 11.03 23.36
N LYS A 108 -6.07 11.56 22.13
CA LYS A 108 -5.65 10.84 20.93
C LYS A 108 -4.20 11.17 20.52
N SER A 109 -3.26 11.21 21.47
CA SER A 109 -1.87 11.58 21.17
C SER A 109 -1.05 10.45 20.53
N PHE A 110 -1.15 9.21 21.00
CA PHE A 110 -0.27 8.12 20.55
C PHE A 110 -0.99 7.14 19.61
N PRO A 111 -0.40 6.73 18.47
CA PRO A 111 0.77 7.27 17.77
C PRO A 111 0.39 8.42 16.81
N SER A 112 1.38 9.14 16.27
CA SER A 112 1.13 10.15 15.24
C SER A 112 0.85 9.50 13.87
N GLY A 113 -0.33 9.74 13.30
CA GLY A 113 -0.67 9.26 11.96
C GLY A 113 -0.08 10.09 10.81
N HIS A 114 0.43 11.29 11.08
CA HIS A 114 0.94 12.18 10.01
C HIS A 114 2.30 11.73 9.46
N THR A 115 3.03 10.91 10.21
CA THR A 115 4.42 10.52 9.90
C THR A 115 4.53 9.20 9.13
N SER A 116 3.43 8.48 8.94
CA SER A 116 3.42 7.15 8.33
C SER A 116 3.15 7.15 6.82
N CYS A 117 2.87 8.30 6.20
CA CYS A 117 2.19 8.36 4.90
C CYS A 117 3.07 8.25 3.65
N LEU A 118 4.39 8.43 3.74
CA LEU A 118 5.29 8.48 2.56
C LEU A 118 6.25 7.31 2.44
N GLY A 119 6.16 6.33 3.35
CA GLY A 119 6.96 5.11 3.28
C GLY A 119 6.75 4.36 1.96
N PHE A 120 5.50 4.28 1.48
CA PHE A 120 5.17 3.51 0.28
C PHE A 120 5.84 4.10 -0.95
N LEU A 121 5.78 5.43 -1.08
CA LEU A 121 6.41 6.15 -2.18
C LEU A 121 7.93 5.98 -2.16
N SER A 122 8.55 6.03 -0.98
CA SER A 122 9.99 5.77 -0.81
C SER A 122 10.36 4.38 -1.31
N LEU A 123 9.64 3.34 -0.89
CA LEU A 123 9.87 1.96 -1.34
C LEU A 123 9.64 1.79 -2.84
N TYR A 124 8.55 2.35 -3.37
CA TYR A 124 8.26 2.33 -4.80
C TYR A 124 9.38 2.96 -5.63
N LEU A 125 9.83 4.16 -5.26
CA LEU A 125 10.94 4.84 -5.94
C LEU A 125 12.23 4.00 -5.88
N SER A 126 12.50 3.35 -4.75
CA SER A 126 13.69 2.53 -4.56
C SER A 126 13.79 1.37 -5.54
N GLY A 127 12.67 0.70 -5.83
CA GLY A 127 12.56 -0.34 -6.85
C GLY A 127 12.72 0.21 -8.27
N LYS A 128 12.04 1.33 -8.57
CA LYS A 128 12.04 1.91 -9.93
C LYS A 128 13.38 2.44 -10.40
N ILE A 129 14.16 3.05 -9.52
CA ILE A 129 15.49 3.58 -9.86
C ILE A 129 16.62 2.56 -9.63
N LYS A 130 16.27 1.36 -9.15
CA LYS A 130 17.20 0.29 -8.76
C LYS A 130 18.32 0.86 -7.89
N VAL A 131 17.96 1.34 -6.69
CA VAL A 131 18.94 1.93 -5.74
C VAL A 131 20.07 0.94 -5.44
N PHE A 132 19.72 -0.32 -5.26
CA PHE A 132 20.66 -1.37 -4.85
C PHE A 132 21.27 -2.12 -6.04
N ASP A 133 21.51 -1.43 -7.17
CA ASP A 133 22.11 -2.00 -8.39
C ASP A 133 23.61 -2.33 -8.27
N ARG A 134 24.17 -2.27 -7.06
CA ARG A 134 25.60 -2.47 -6.73
C ARG A 134 26.57 -1.49 -7.42
N LYS A 135 26.08 -0.45 -8.10
CA LYS A 135 26.91 0.54 -8.81
C LYS A 135 27.32 1.73 -7.93
N GLY A 136 26.78 1.85 -6.71
CA GLY A 136 27.20 2.86 -5.74
C GLY A 136 26.76 4.30 -6.02
N HIS A 137 25.72 4.51 -6.83
CA HIS A 137 25.23 5.86 -7.16
C HIS A 137 24.44 6.48 -6.00
N VAL A 138 25.12 7.25 -5.15
CA VAL A 138 24.55 7.90 -3.94
C VAL A 138 23.36 8.82 -4.25
N ALA A 139 23.37 9.49 -5.41
CA ALA A 139 22.26 10.38 -5.81
C ALA A 139 20.89 9.67 -5.86
N LYS A 140 20.86 8.38 -6.18
CA LYS A 140 19.62 7.58 -6.16
C LYS A 140 19.06 7.47 -4.75
N LEU A 141 19.94 7.33 -3.76
CA LEU A 141 19.56 7.20 -2.36
C LEU A 141 18.95 8.51 -1.83
N CYS A 142 19.46 9.67 -2.27
CA CYS A 142 18.86 10.97 -1.96
C CYS A 142 17.40 11.03 -2.43
N ILE A 143 17.10 10.58 -3.66
CA ILE A 143 15.73 10.57 -4.20
C ILE A 143 14.79 9.70 -3.36
N VAL A 144 15.27 8.54 -2.88
CA VAL A 144 14.47 7.64 -2.02
C VAL A 144 14.24 8.23 -0.63
N PHE A 145 15.23 8.92 -0.07
CA PHE A 145 15.05 9.55 1.24
C PHE A 145 14.21 10.82 1.22
N LEU A 146 14.05 11.50 0.08
CA LEU A 146 13.27 12.75 0.01
C LEU A 146 11.82 12.61 0.55
N PRO A 147 11.01 11.61 0.14
CA PRO A 147 9.69 11.38 0.74
C PRO A 147 9.74 11.13 2.25
N LEU A 148 10.75 10.39 2.74
CA LEU A 148 10.90 10.12 4.17
C LEU A 148 11.29 11.39 4.94
N LEU A 149 12.20 12.21 4.40
CA LEU A 149 12.57 13.50 4.98
C LEU A 149 11.37 14.45 5.05
N PHE A 150 10.54 14.49 4.01
CA PHE A 150 9.31 15.27 4.04
C PHE A 150 8.36 14.78 5.14
N ALA A 151 8.14 13.48 5.27
CA ALA A 151 7.33 12.92 6.36
C ALA A 151 7.91 13.23 7.76
N CYS A 152 9.24 13.18 7.91
CA CYS A 152 9.91 13.60 9.13
C CYS A 152 9.69 15.08 9.45
N MET A 153 9.79 15.98 8.47
CA MET A 153 9.53 17.41 8.65
C MET A 153 8.07 17.67 9.07
N VAL A 154 7.10 16.96 8.47
CA VAL A 154 5.71 17.00 8.90
C VAL A 154 5.58 16.51 10.35
N GLY A 155 6.28 15.43 10.72
CA GLY A 155 6.35 14.93 12.09
C GLY A 155 6.90 15.93 13.09
N ILE A 156 8.01 16.59 12.77
CA ILE A 156 8.64 17.62 13.60
C ILE A 156 7.66 18.77 13.83
N SER A 157 6.92 19.21 12.79
CA SER A 157 5.88 20.24 12.97
C SER A 157 4.81 19.86 13.99
N ARG A 158 4.50 18.56 14.16
CA ARG A 158 3.51 18.09 15.15
C ARG A 158 4.05 18.22 16.58
N VAL A 159 5.36 18.09 16.75
CA VAL A 159 6.04 18.28 18.04
C VAL A 159 6.14 19.77 18.35
N ASP A 160 6.52 20.60 17.37
CA ASP A 160 6.66 22.06 17.52
C ASP A 160 5.32 22.75 17.83
N ASP A 161 4.22 22.22 17.30
CA ASP A 161 2.87 22.69 17.57
C ASP A 161 2.31 22.17 18.92
N TYR A 162 3.04 21.29 19.64
CA TYR A 162 2.59 20.64 20.89
C TYR A 162 1.38 19.71 20.74
N TRP A 163 1.12 19.21 19.53
CA TRP A 163 0.04 18.25 19.29
C TRP A 163 0.47 16.82 19.63
N HIS A 164 1.76 16.51 19.57
CA HIS A 164 2.28 15.17 19.80
C HIS A 164 3.59 15.21 20.57
N HIS A 165 3.82 14.19 21.39
CA HIS A 165 5.16 13.96 21.94
C HIS A 165 6.08 13.42 20.84
N TRP A 166 7.38 13.66 20.96
CA TRP A 166 8.36 13.12 20.02
C TRP A 166 8.31 11.59 19.92
N THR A 167 7.97 10.91 21.03
CA THR A 167 7.77 9.44 21.06
C THR A 167 6.57 9.00 20.24
N ASP A 168 5.49 9.79 20.19
CA ASP A 168 4.31 9.50 19.36
C ASP A 168 4.67 9.57 17.87
N VAL A 169 5.50 10.55 17.50
CA VAL A 169 6.00 10.76 16.14
C VAL A 169 6.90 9.63 15.68
N PHE A 170 7.85 9.23 16.53
CA PHE A 170 8.76 8.12 16.24
C PHE A 170 8.02 6.78 16.11
N ALA A 171 7.13 6.46 17.06
CA ALA A 171 6.33 5.24 17.01
C ALA A 171 5.40 5.20 15.79
N GLY A 172 4.78 6.34 15.44
CA GLY A 172 3.96 6.46 14.23
C GLY A 172 4.76 6.24 12.95
N GLY A 173 5.97 6.78 12.87
CA GLY A 173 6.88 6.56 11.74
C GLY A 173 7.29 5.09 11.61
N LEU A 174 7.64 4.45 12.73
CA LEU A 174 8.01 3.03 12.76
C LEU A 174 6.83 2.14 12.34
N LEU A 175 5.65 2.37 12.91
CA LEU A 175 4.43 1.64 12.55
C LEU A 175 4.14 1.78 11.05
N GLY A 176 4.19 3.00 10.52
CA GLY A 176 3.99 3.27 9.11
C GLY A 176 4.98 2.56 8.20
N LEU A 177 6.27 2.59 8.54
CA LEU A 177 7.33 1.93 7.77
C LEU A 177 7.12 0.40 7.76
N VAL A 178 6.80 -0.19 8.91
CA VAL A 178 6.53 -1.63 9.02
C VAL A 178 5.33 -2.02 8.17
N VAL A 179 4.17 -1.39 8.38
CA VAL A 179 2.93 -1.70 7.64
C VAL A 179 3.14 -1.54 6.13
N THR A 180 3.74 -0.43 5.72
CA THR A 180 4.05 -0.17 4.32
C THR A 180 4.95 -1.25 3.73
N THR A 181 5.99 -1.68 4.45
CA THR A 181 6.91 -2.71 3.96
C THR A 181 6.18 -4.03 3.69
N PHE A 182 5.27 -4.43 4.59
CA PHE A 182 4.40 -5.60 4.38
C PHE A 182 3.49 -5.43 3.16
N CYS A 183 2.77 -4.32 3.05
CA CYS A 183 1.87 -4.04 1.93
C CYS A 183 2.62 -3.96 0.60
N TYR A 184 3.79 -3.33 0.57
CA TYR A 184 4.65 -3.27 -0.62
C TYR A 184 5.08 -4.67 -1.06
N SER A 185 5.51 -5.50 -0.11
CA SER A 185 6.01 -6.86 -0.39
C SER A 185 4.94 -7.83 -0.91
N GLN A 186 3.64 -7.49 -0.78
CA GLN A 186 2.56 -8.28 -1.40
C GLN A 186 2.48 -8.09 -2.92
N PHE A 187 2.86 -6.91 -3.42
CA PHE A 187 2.70 -6.56 -4.83
C PHE A 187 4.04 -6.48 -5.59
N PHE A 188 5.13 -6.15 -4.89
CA PHE A 188 6.43 -5.90 -5.48
C PHE A 188 7.53 -6.75 -4.82
N PRO A 189 8.52 -7.23 -5.60
CA PRO A 189 9.71 -7.83 -5.04
C PRO A 189 10.53 -6.83 -4.21
N PRO A 190 11.34 -7.31 -3.26
CA PRO A 190 12.28 -6.47 -2.53
C PRO A 190 13.16 -5.63 -3.47
N PRO A 191 13.43 -4.35 -3.15
CA PRO A 191 14.16 -3.43 -4.05
C PRO A 191 15.60 -3.84 -4.41
N TYR A 192 16.18 -4.79 -3.68
CA TYR A 192 17.51 -5.34 -3.94
C TYR A 192 17.53 -6.51 -4.91
N ASN A 193 16.36 -7.05 -5.29
CA ASN A 193 16.26 -8.08 -6.32
C ASN A 193 16.38 -7.48 -7.72
N ASP A 194 16.89 -8.25 -8.67
CA ASP A 194 17.04 -7.81 -10.07
C ASP A 194 15.70 -7.42 -10.71
N ASP A 195 14.62 -8.10 -10.27
CA ASP A 195 13.23 -7.91 -10.64
C ASP A 195 12.47 -6.88 -9.79
N GLY A 196 13.14 -6.21 -8.84
CA GLY A 196 12.52 -5.20 -7.95
C GLY A 196 12.00 -3.94 -8.66
N TRP A 197 12.10 -3.87 -9.99
CA TRP A 197 11.62 -2.74 -10.79
C TRP A 197 10.17 -2.86 -11.22
N GLY A 198 9.56 -4.05 -11.16
CA GLY A 198 8.19 -4.32 -11.62
C GLY A 198 7.38 -5.10 -10.58
N PRO A 199 6.04 -5.09 -10.66
CA PRO A 199 5.20 -5.91 -9.79
C PRO A 199 5.26 -7.40 -10.16
N TYR A 200 4.93 -8.30 -9.24
CA TYR A 200 4.90 -9.75 -9.52
C TYR A 200 4.02 -10.12 -10.72
N ALA A 201 2.84 -9.51 -10.83
CA ALA A 201 1.90 -9.75 -11.92
C ALA A 201 2.47 -9.41 -13.31
N TYR A 202 3.37 -8.43 -13.40
CA TYR A 202 4.02 -8.07 -14.67
C TYR A 202 4.90 -9.22 -15.17
N PHE A 203 5.69 -9.83 -14.28
CA PHE A 203 6.59 -10.93 -14.65
C PHE A 203 5.83 -12.19 -15.05
N VAL A 204 4.77 -12.53 -14.32
CA VAL A 204 3.88 -13.65 -14.66
C VAL A 204 3.26 -13.46 -16.05
N ALA A 205 2.68 -12.29 -16.32
CA ALA A 205 2.09 -11.99 -17.62
C ALA A 205 3.11 -12.05 -18.77
N MET A 206 4.36 -11.64 -18.51
CA MET A 206 5.46 -11.72 -19.48
C MET A 206 5.84 -13.18 -19.79
N GLU A 207 5.90 -14.04 -18.77
CA GLU A 207 6.23 -15.46 -18.92
C GLU A 207 5.12 -16.21 -19.68
N GLU A 208 3.85 -15.97 -19.34
CA GLU A 208 2.71 -16.53 -20.06
C GLU A 208 2.69 -16.11 -21.54
N SER A 209 2.95 -14.83 -21.82
CA SER A 209 3.05 -14.33 -23.20
C SER A 209 4.16 -15.00 -23.99
N ARG A 210 5.30 -15.26 -23.34
CA ARG A 210 6.44 -15.97 -23.95
C ARG A 210 6.09 -17.44 -24.23
N ASN A 211 5.45 -18.12 -23.29
CA ASN A 211 5.05 -19.52 -23.43
C ASN A 211 3.99 -19.70 -24.54
N ASN A 212 3.01 -18.78 -24.60
CA ASN A 212 2.01 -18.76 -25.66
C ASN A 212 2.64 -18.52 -27.04
N ALA A 213 3.66 -17.65 -27.12
CA ALA A 213 4.39 -17.43 -28.36
C ALA A 213 5.19 -18.66 -28.81
N SER A 214 5.80 -19.43 -27.88
CA SER A 214 6.47 -20.68 -28.23
C SER A 214 5.50 -21.77 -28.67
N LEU A 215 4.37 -21.95 -27.98
CA LEU A 215 3.31 -22.89 -28.36
C LEU A 215 2.77 -22.61 -29.77
N ASN A 216 2.50 -21.34 -30.08
CA ASN A 216 2.04 -20.92 -31.41
C ASN A 216 3.10 -21.10 -32.51
N ARG A 217 4.39 -21.19 -32.16
CA ARG A 217 5.48 -21.46 -33.11
C ARG A 217 5.65 -22.96 -33.36
N GLU A 218 5.39 -23.81 -32.37
CA GLU A 218 5.46 -25.26 -32.51
C GLU A 218 4.23 -25.86 -33.21
N LEU A 219 3.04 -25.27 -33.04
CA LEU A 219 1.81 -25.72 -33.72
C LEU A 219 1.92 -25.82 -35.26
N PRO A 220 2.44 -24.81 -35.99
CA PRO A 220 2.64 -24.91 -37.43
C PRO A 220 3.79 -25.86 -37.80
N ALA A 221 4.81 -26.04 -36.95
CA ALA A 221 5.89 -27.00 -37.19
C ALA A 221 5.40 -28.45 -37.05
N VAL A 222 4.55 -28.73 -36.06
CA VAL A 222 3.95 -30.08 -35.89
C VAL A 222 2.92 -30.36 -36.99
N GLN A 223 2.11 -29.39 -37.39
CA GLN A 223 1.16 -29.57 -38.50
C GLN A 223 1.88 -29.84 -39.84
N THR A 224 2.98 -29.13 -40.14
CA THR A 224 3.78 -29.41 -41.34
C THR A 224 4.52 -30.77 -41.29
N MET A 225 4.90 -31.24 -40.10
CA MET A 225 5.47 -32.59 -39.91
C MET A 225 4.44 -33.71 -40.00
N ASP A 226 3.20 -33.48 -39.59
CA ASP A 226 2.11 -34.45 -39.69
C ASP A 226 1.54 -34.52 -41.11
N GLU A 227 1.43 -33.38 -41.80
CA GLU A 227 0.99 -33.30 -43.20
C GLU A 227 2.00 -33.97 -44.16
N SER A 228 3.31 -33.82 -43.90
CA SER A 228 4.36 -34.49 -44.68
C SER A 228 4.49 -35.99 -44.41
N ARG A 229 3.96 -36.50 -43.28
CA ARG A 229 3.80 -37.95 -43.03
C ARG A 229 2.53 -38.52 -43.65
N LEU A 230 1.44 -37.75 -43.72
CA LEU A 230 0.19 -38.21 -44.34
C LEU A 230 0.20 -38.24 -45.87
N VAL A 231 1.04 -37.44 -46.55
CA VAL A 231 1.08 -37.39 -48.03
C VAL A 231 1.76 -38.62 -48.67
N ASN A 232 2.51 -39.43 -47.92
CA ASN A 232 3.21 -40.61 -48.45
C ASN A 232 2.48 -41.95 -48.30
N GLN A 233 1.22 -41.96 -47.86
CA GLN A 233 0.42 -43.20 -47.80
C GLN A 233 -0.99 -42.99 -48.36
N VAL A 234 -1.14 -43.18 -49.67
CA VAL A 234 -2.46 -43.48 -50.26
C VAL A 234 -2.34 -44.75 -51.10
N PRO A 235 -3.11 -45.79 -50.76
CA PRO A 235 -4.07 -46.30 -51.72
C PRO A 235 -5.50 -46.29 -51.18
N ARG A 236 -6.42 -45.99 -52.11
CA ARG A 236 -7.90 -46.08 -52.09
C ARG A 236 -8.50 -47.10 -51.10
N ARG A 237 -9.65 -46.76 -50.49
CA ARG A 237 -11.02 -47.29 -50.78
C ARG A 237 -12.09 -46.76 -49.80
N ASN A 238 -13.32 -46.61 -50.32
CA ASN A 238 -14.60 -46.19 -49.74
C ASN A 238 -14.90 -46.47 -48.25
N GLY A 239 -15.72 -45.58 -47.67
CA GLY A 239 -16.72 -45.93 -46.65
C GLY A 239 -16.75 -44.99 -45.44
N ASP A 240 -17.82 -44.21 -45.36
CA ASP A 240 -18.54 -43.73 -44.17
C ASP A 240 -17.87 -42.78 -43.14
N ALA A 241 -18.50 -41.60 -43.05
CA ALA A 241 -18.74 -40.72 -41.90
C ALA A 241 -17.59 -40.41 -40.89
N LEU A 242 -17.13 -39.15 -40.91
CA LEU A 242 -16.52 -38.48 -39.76
C LEU A 242 -16.93 -37.00 -39.65
N THR A 243 -17.64 -36.66 -38.59
CA THR A 243 -17.48 -35.41 -37.82
C THR A 243 -16.45 -35.65 -36.70
N PRO A 244 -16.01 -34.69 -35.86
CA PRO A 244 -16.07 -33.21 -35.87
C PRO A 244 -14.68 -32.58 -35.57
N PHE A 245 -14.55 -31.24 -35.48
CA PHE A 245 -13.96 -30.60 -34.30
C PHE A 245 -14.12 -29.08 -34.33
N THR A 246 -14.87 -28.57 -33.36
CA THR A 246 -15.08 -27.15 -33.08
C THR A 246 -14.16 -26.77 -31.93
N TYR A 247 -13.37 -25.70 -32.09
CA TYR A 247 -12.55 -25.10 -31.03
C TYR A 247 -13.44 -24.43 -29.97
N LEU A 248 -13.22 -24.71 -28.68
CA LEU A 248 -13.71 -23.85 -27.59
C LEU A 248 -12.72 -23.82 -26.42
N SER A 249 -12.35 -22.60 -26.03
CA SER A 249 -11.33 -22.26 -25.03
C SER A 249 -11.91 -22.26 -23.60
N PRO A 250 -11.20 -22.78 -22.57
CA PRO A 250 -11.80 -23.13 -21.27
C PRO A 250 -11.62 -22.03 -20.20
N THR A 251 -12.13 -20.83 -20.42
CA THR A 251 -12.08 -19.76 -19.38
C THR A 251 -13.39 -19.01 -19.16
N LEU A 252 -14.45 -19.30 -19.93
CA LEU A 252 -15.71 -18.57 -19.82
C LEU A 252 -16.79 -19.29 -18.98
N GLU A 253 -16.79 -20.62 -18.89
CA GLU A 253 -17.84 -21.37 -18.14
C GLU A 253 -17.64 -21.39 -16.61
N ALA A 254 -16.46 -21.05 -16.10
CA ALA A 254 -16.20 -21.07 -14.66
C ALA A 254 -16.80 -19.84 -13.91
N MET A 255 -17.33 -18.85 -14.63
CA MET A 255 -17.90 -17.62 -14.05
C MET A 255 -19.44 -17.59 -14.04
N GLU A 256 -20.14 -18.54 -14.66
CA GLU A 256 -21.61 -18.46 -14.83
C GLU A 256 -22.46 -19.46 -14.02
N MET A 257 -21.87 -20.41 -13.27
CA MET A 257 -22.67 -21.34 -12.45
C MET A 257 -22.43 -21.16 -10.95
N GLY A 258 -23.19 -20.25 -10.33
CA GLY A 258 -23.42 -20.26 -8.90
C GLY A 258 -24.53 -21.24 -8.53
N HIS A 259 -24.20 -22.36 -7.88
CA HIS A 259 -25.13 -23.04 -6.93
C HIS A 259 -24.41 -24.09 -6.06
N ASN A 260 -24.62 -23.99 -4.75
CA ASN A 260 -24.44 -25.05 -3.73
C ASN A 260 -25.80 -25.76 -3.59
N PRO A 261 -25.97 -27.10 -3.46
CA PRO A 261 -25.88 -27.73 -2.12
C PRO A 261 -25.66 -29.29 -2.02
N GLN A 262 -25.19 -29.73 -0.84
CA GLN A 262 -25.61 -30.89 0.01
C GLN A 262 -25.30 -32.39 -0.33
N VAL A 263 -24.56 -33.02 0.61
CA VAL A 263 -24.85 -34.25 1.41
C VAL A 263 -25.25 -35.59 0.76
N LYS A 264 -24.45 -36.64 1.02
CA LYS A 264 -24.79 -37.98 1.63
C LYS A 264 -23.55 -38.89 1.63
N SER A 265 -23.00 -39.24 2.79
CA SER A 265 -23.16 -40.54 3.51
C SER A 265 -22.81 -41.80 2.70
N SER A 266 -21.64 -42.39 2.99
CA SER A 266 -21.48 -43.79 3.45
C SER A 266 -20.03 -44.00 3.91
#